data_AF-A0A3N5WTP7-F1
#
_entry.id   AF-A0A3N5WTP7-F1
#
_cell.length_a   1.000
_cell.length_b   1.000
_cell.length_c   1.000
_cell.angle_alpha   90.00
_cell.angle_beta   90.00
_cell.angle_gamma   90.00
#
_symmetry.space_group_name_H-M   'P 1'
#
loop_
_entity.id
_entity.type
_entity.pdbx_description
1 polymer ?
#
loop_
_entity_poly.entity_id
_entity_poly.type
_entity_poly.pdbx_seq_one_letter_code
_entity_poly.pdbx_strand_id
1 'polypeptide(L)'
;MRRTILSALVAIVMCFLPVTAADVYRYDGRLAQASYNMLDENNIYTGVYVIGRDTLDQTRPGKPEVGSTVSIYIVVFDDTNTQTLLEASGQKDLSPEEFKIKANLGGATLKTFLDVYDAVSQRSVTAEIDIEFVATGKAIRATNHAHSHPPEGFFNVRSVGVGRVAVATGSIILGGENLTPEPSDFADMYEWSGFQVANP
;
A
#
# COMPACT_ATOMS: atom_id res chain seq x y z
N MET A 1 31.59 -23.73 -75.41
CA MET A 1 30.93 -22.79 -74.47
C MET A 1 30.16 -23.61 -73.44
N ARG A 2 30.67 -23.71 -72.20
CA ARG A 2 30.01 -24.37 -71.06
C ARG A 2 29.35 -23.28 -70.20
N ARG A 3 28.03 -23.37 -69.97
CA ARG A 3 27.29 -22.51 -69.04
C ARG A 3 27.05 -23.30 -67.75
N THR A 4 27.77 -22.96 -66.70
CA THR A 4 27.56 -23.47 -65.33
C THR A 4 26.45 -22.65 -64.69
N ILE A 5 25.33 -23.29 -64.34
CA ILE A 5 24.23 -22.67 -63.59
C ILE A 5 24.54 -22.89 -62.11
N LEU A 6 24.87 -21.81 -61.41
CA LEU A 6 25.10 -21.78 -59.97
C LEU A 6 23.73 -21.65 -59.27
N SER A 7 23.19 -22.76 -58.74
CA SER A 7 21.98 -22.74 -57.93
C SER A 7 22.32 -22.24 -56.53
N ALA A 8 21.94 -21.00 -56.21
CA ALA A 8 22.04 -20.44 -54.86
C ALA A 8 20.88 -20.97 -54.00
N LEU A 9 21.22 -21.78 -52.98
CA LEU A 9 20.28 -22.27 -51.97
C LEU A 9 20.01 -21.13 -50.97
N VAL A 10 18.85 -20.48 -51.04
CA VAL A 10 18.41 -19.47 -50.06
C VAL A 10 17.82 -20.20 -48.86
N ALA A 11 18.57 -20.28 -47.76
CA ALA A 11 18.06 -20.76 -46.48
C ALA A 11 17.16 -19.69 -45.85
N ILE A 12 15.84 -19.91 -45.85
CA ILE A 12 14.90 -19.10 -45.09
C ILE A 12 15.12 -19.45 -43.61
N VAL A 13 15.92 -18.64 -42.93
CA VAL A 13 15.97 -18.65 -41.46
C VAL A 13 14.67 -18.02 -40.97
N MET A 14 13.70 -18.86 -40.62
CA MET A 14 12.54 -18.40 -39.87
C MET A 14 13.00 -18.02 -38.46
N CYS A 15 13.20 -16.72 -38.23
CA CYS A 15 13.31 -16.19 -36.88
C CYS A 15 11.96 -16.37 -36.18
N PHE A 16 11.82 -17.46 -35.42
CA PHE A 16 10.78 -17.56 -34.42
C PHE A 16 11.14 -16.61 -33.28
N LEU A 17 10.55 -15.42 -33.28
CA LEU A 17 10.62 -14.57 -32.10
C LEU A 17 9.80 -15.26 -30.99
N PRO A 18 10.35 -15.41 -29.78
CA PRO A 18 9.59 -15.93 -28.66
C PRO A 18 8.41 -14.99 -28.40
N VAL A 19 7.19 -15.53 -28.45
CA VAL A 19 6.00 -14.83 -27.93
C VAL A 19 5.96 -15.10 -26.43
N THR A 20 6.27 -14.08 -25.64
CA THR A 20 6.02 -14.10 -24.19
C THR A 20 4.53 -13.92 -23.94
N ALA A 21 3.98 -14.72 -23.02
CA ALA A 21 2.61 -14.53 -22.58
C ALA A 21 2.56 -13.30 -21.66
N ALA A 22 1.57 -12.44 -21.85
CA ALA A 22 1.37 -11.29 -20.96
C ALA A 22 1.01 -11.76 -19.54
N ASP A 23 1.65 -11.15 -18.54
CA ASP A 23 1.33 -11.37 -17.14
C ASP A 23 0.08 -10.60 -16.76
N VAL A 24 -0.85 -11.30 -16.10
CA VAL A 24 -2.09 -10.69 -15.60
C VAL A 24 -2.13 -10.81 -14.09
N TYR A 25 -2.05 -9.66 -13.43
CA TYR A 25 -2.17 -9.51 -11.99
C TYR A 25 -3.55 -8.95 -11.66
N ARG A 26 -4.25 -9.55 -10.70
CA ARG A 26 -5.52 -9.08 -10.17
C ARG A 26 -5.37 -8.76 -8.71
N TYR A 27 -6.08 -7.74 -8.27
CA TYR A 27 -6.05 -7.30 -6.89
C TYR A 27 -7.44 -6.82 -6.49
N ASP A 28 -7.83 -7.15 -5.27
CA ASP A 28 -9.01 -6.66 -4.58
C ASP A 28 -8.61 -6.38 -3.13
N GLY A 29 -9.24 -5.40 -2.49
CA GLY A 29 -8.89 -5.12 -1.12
C GLY A 29 -9.70 -4.01 -0.49
N ARG A 30 -9.50 -3.87 0.81
CA ARG A 30 -10.01 -2.79 1.62
C ARG A 30 -8.90 -2.25 2.50
N LEU A 31 -8.88 -0.94 2.74
CA LEU A 31 -7.90 -0.33 3.63
C LEU A 31 -8.55 0.79 4.44
N ALA A 32 -8.01 1.02 5.62
CA ALA A 32 -8.25 2.20 6.43
C ALA A 32 -6.91 2.84 6.73
N GLN A 33 -6.80 4.15 6.54
CA GLN A 33 -5.58 4.90 6.80
C GLN A 33 -5.90 6.17 7.57
N ALA A 34 -4.97 6.59 8.43
CA ALA A 34 -5.05 7.83 9.19
C ALA A 34 -3.68 8.50 9.30
N SER A 35 -3.70 9.83 9.39
CA SER A 35 -2.54 10.62 9.82
C SER A 35 -2.90 11.51 10.99
N TYR A 36 -1.95 11.65 11.90
CA TYR A 36 -2.00 12.49 13.09
C TYR A 36 -0.78 13.38 13.10
N ASN A 37 -0.97 14.67 13.33
CA ASN A 37 0.10 15.65 13.42
C ASN A 37 -0.17 16.51 14.64
N MET A 38 0.83 16.64 15.49
CA MET A 38 0.77 17.44 16.71
C MET A 38 2.03 18.28 16.81
N LEU A 39 1.89 19.52 17.25
CA LEU A 39 3.01 20.38 17.63
C LEU A 39 2.78 20.79 19.08
N ASP A 40 3.71 20.44 19.96
CA ASP A 40 3.60 20.78 21.38
C ASP A 40 4.10 22.22 21.68
N GLU A 41 4.01 22.62 22.95
CA GLU A 41 4.47 23.94 23.41
C GLU A 41 6.01 24.14 23.34
N ASN A 42 6.77 23.06 23.15
CA ASN A 42 8.23 23.07 23.03
C ASN A 42 8.71 23.03 21.56
N ASN A 43 7.79 23.17 20.60
CA ASN A 43 8.02 22.98 19.16
C ASN A 43 8.50 21.56 18.79
N ILE A 44 8.05 20.56 19.54
CA ILE A 44 8.21 19.16 19.16
C ILE A 44 7.04 18.76 18.27
N TYR A 45 7.34 18.50 17.01
CA TYR A 45 6.41 17.96 16.03
C TYR A 45 6.36 16.44 16.14
N THR A 46 5.16 15.89 16.30
CA THR A 46 4.89 14.45 16.24
C THR A 46 3.97 14.16 15.07
N GLY A 47 4.46 13.37 14.10
CA GLY A 47 3.70 12.90 12.96
C GLY A 47 3.55 11.38 13.00
N VAL A 48 2.32 10.89 12.86
CA VAL A 48 2.03 9.45 12.79
C VAL A 48 1.18 9.17 11.57
N TYR A 49 1.59 8.18 10.77
CA TYR A 49 0.81 7.63 9.66
C TYR A 49 0.62 6.14 9.86
N VAL A 50 -0.63 5.68 9.79
CA VAL A 50 -1.00 4.28 9.96
C VAL A 50 -1.93 3.82 8.86
N ILE A 51 -1.70 2.61 8.36
CA ILE A 51 -2.53 1.97 7.35
C ILE A 51 -2.76 0.50 7.73
N GLY A 52 -4.03 0.11 7.82
CA GLY A 52 -4.46 -1.30 7.87
C GLY A 52 -5.09 -1.67 6.55
N ARG A 53 -4.73 -2.83 5.97
CA ARG A 53 -5.28 -3.30 4.71
C ARG A 53 -5.59 -4.80 4.73
N ASP A 54 -6.71 -5.15 4.11
CA ASP A 54 -7.04 -6.50 3.65
C ASP A 54 -6.87 -6.54 2.13
N THR A 55 -6.21 -7.57 1.64
CA THR A 55 -5.85 -7.73 0.23
C THR A 55 -6.16 -9.15 -0.25
N LEU A 56 -6.54 -9.24 -1.51
CA LEU A 56 -6.73 -10.47 -2.27
C LEU A 56 -6.01 -10.29 -3.61
N ASP A 57 -4.80 -10.82 -3.69
CA ASP A 57 -3.93 -10.65 -4.84
C ASP A 57 -3.82 -11.96 -5.62
N GLN A 58 -3.71 -11.88 -6.95
CA GLN A 58 -3.60 -13.06 -7.80
C GLN A 58 -2.75 -12.79 -9.04
N THR A 59 -1.62 -13.49 -9.13
CA THR A 59 -0.84 -13.61 -10.37
C THR A 59 -1.32 -14.82 -11.16
N ARG A 60 -1.86 -14.64 -12.36
CA ARG A 60 -2.38 -15.76 -13.17
C ARG A 60 -1.23 -16.59 -13.79
N PRO A 61 -1.36 -17.93 -13.86
CA PRO A 61 -2.53 -18.75 -13.53
C PRO A 61 -2.63 -19.19 -12.04
N GLY A 62 -1.86 -18.58 -11.14
CA GLY A 62 -1.85 -18.89 -9.70
C GLY A 62 -3.19 -18.67 -8.98
N LYS A 63 -3.27 -19.20 -7.76
CA LYS A 63 -4.44 -19.01 -6.88
C LYS A 63 -4.40 -17.64 -6.21
N PRO A 64 -5.56 -17.05 -5.87
CA PRO A 64 -5.57 -15.84 -5.06
C PRO A 64 -4.95 -16.08 -3.67
N GLU A 65 -4.19 -15.10 -3.20
CA GLU A 65 -3.59 -15.05 -1.87
C GLU A 65 -4.32 -13.96 -1.07
N VAL A 66 -4.80 -14.32 0.11
CA VAL A 66 -5.45 -13.38 1.05
C VAL A 66 -4.40 -12.96 2.07
N GLY A 67 -4.24 -11.66 2.25
CA GLY A 67 -3.34 -11.09 3.24
C GLY A 67 -3.99 -9.91 3.95
N SER A 68 -3.75 -9.79 5.26
CA SER A 68 -4.07 -8.59 6.03
C SER A 68 -2.77 -8.06 6.63
N THR A 69 -2.52 -6.76 6.54
CA THR A 69 -1.27 -6.16 7.03
C THR A 69 -1.51 -4.78 7.62
N VAL A 70 -0.72 -4.43 8.63
CA VAL A 70 -0.59 -3.07 9.15
C VAL A 70 0.77 -2.51 8.75
N SER A 71 0.83 -1.22 8.44
CA SER A 71 2.09 -0.48 8.39
C SER A 71 1.95 0.83 9.16
N ILE A 72 3.02 1.23 9.83
CA ILE A 72 3.08 2.48 10.58
C ILE A 72 4.38 3.21 10.26
N TYR A 73 4.30 4.54 10.23
CA TYR A 73 5.43 5.44 10.20
C TYR A 73 5.22 6.52 11.26
N ILE A 74 6.25 6.78 12.07
CA ILE A 74 6.25 7.73 13.18
C ILE A 74 7.48 8.61 13.02
N VAL A 75 7.30 9.92 13.12
CA VAL A 75 8.38 10.89 13.20
C VAL A 75 8.15 11.82 14.39
N VAL A 76 9.19 12.06 15.18
CA VAL A 76 9.24 13.11 16.19
C VAL A 76 10.41 14.02 15.86
N PHE A 77 10.15 15.32 15.72
CA PHE A 77 11.10 16.29 15.24
C PHE A 77 11.09 17.54 16.14
N ASP A 78 12.25 17.93 16.64
CA ASP A 78 12.46 19.20 17.33
C ASP A 78 12.69 20.29 16.29
N ASP A 79 11.66 21.12 16.05
CA ASP A 79 11.72 22.18 15.05
C ASP A 79 12.63 23.33 15.47
N THR A 80 12.80 23.55 16.79
CA THR A 80 13.70 24.58 17.32
C THR A 80 15.16 24.24 17.02
N ASN A 81 15.55 22.99 17.25
CA ASN A 81 16.92 22.52 17.06
C ASN A 81 17.16 21.87 15.69
N THR A 82 16.12 21.78 14.85
CA THR A 82 16.14 21.10 13.55
C THR A 82 16.64 19.65 13.63
N GLN A 83 16.17 18.92 14.64
CA GLN A 83 16.68 17.59 14.97
C GLN A 83 15.57 16.53 14.98
N THR A 84 15.77 15.44 14.25
CA THR A 84 14.92 14.24 14.37
C THR A 84 15.22 13.55 15.70
N LEU A 85 14.21 13.43 16.55
CA LEU A 85 14.26 12.76 17.85
C LEU A 85 13.85 11.28 17.74
N LEU A 86 12.92 10.98 16.84
CA LEU A 86 12.43 9.63 16.56
C LEU A 86 12.11 9.52 15.06
N GLU A 87 12.53 8.43 14.43
CA GLU A 87 12.04 8.06 13.10
C GLU A 87 11.83 6.54 13.09
N ALA A 88 10.60 6.12 13.31
CA ALA A 88 10.25 4.73 13.48
C ALA A 88 9.28 4.23 12.41
N SER A 89 9.51 3.01 11.93
CA SER A 89 8.60 2.35 10.99
C SER A 89 8.46 0.87 11.29
N GLY A 90 7.31 0.29 10.94
CA GLY A 90 7.05 -1.12 11.13
C GLY A 90 5.95 -1.63 10.21
N GLN A 91 6.01 -2.93 9.92
CA GLN A 91 4.98 -3.65 9.19
C GLN A 91 4.81 -5.04 9.79
N LYS A 92 3.57 -5.54 9.82
CA LYS A 92 3.24 -6.89 10.31
C LYS A 92 1.99 -7.41 9.60
N ASP A 93 1.92 -8.73 9.43
CA ASP A 93 0.70 -9.42 9.03
C ASP A 93 -0.31 -9.47 10.18
N LEU A 94 -1.57 -9.19 9.87
CA LEU A 94 -2.65 -9.15 10.84
C LEU A 94 -3.47 -10.43 10.78
N SER A 95 -3.92 -10.88 11.94
CA SER A 95 -5.00 -11.84 12.05
C SER A 95 -6.36 -11.16 11.77
N PRO A 96 -7.39 -11.94 11.38
CA PRO A 96 -8.72 -11.39 11.09
C PRO A 96 -9.42 -10.68 12.27
N GLU A 97 -8.91 -10.86 13.49
CA GLU A 97 -9.44 -10.21 14.68
C GLU A 97 -8.77 -8.85 14.96
N GLU A 98 -7.55 -8.65 14.47
CA GLU A 98 -6.76 -7.43 14.69
C GLU A 98 -7.16 -6.28 13.76
N PHE A 99 -7.68 -6.58 12.55
CA PHE A 99 -8.23 -5.57 11.64
C PHE A 99 -9.58 -6.00 11.10
N LYS A 100 -10.56 -5.10 11.23
CA LYS A 100 -11.92 -5.32 10.73
C LYS A 100 -12.39 -4.07 10.04
N ILE A 101 -12.85 -4.21 8.80
CA ILE A 101 -13.44 -3.11 8.03
C ILE A 101 -14.82 -3.51 7.52
N LYS A 102 -15.82 -2.66 7.74
CA LYS A 102 -17.19 -2.93 7.27
C LYS A 102 -17.24 -2.84 5.75
N ALA A 103 -17.94 -3.77 5.10
CA ALA A 103 -18.07 -3.80 3.63
C ALA A 103 -18.68 -2.52 3.02
N ASN A 104 -19.49 -1.78 3.77
CA ASN A 104 -20.05 -0.49 3.33
C ASN A 104 -19.15 0.72 3.66
N LEU A 105 -17.92 0.47 4.10
CA LEU A 105 -16.96 1.46 4.60
C LEU A 105 -17.56 2.37 5.67
N GLY A 106 -18.49 1.86 6.48
CA GLY A 106 -19.13 2.64 7.56
C GLY A 106 -18.25 2.79 8.81
N GLY A 107 -17.22 1.94 8.93
CA GLY A 107 -16.22 2.02 9.98
C GLY A 107 -15.24 0.86 9.92
N ALA A 108 -14.13 1.00 10.65
CA ALA A 108 -13.10 -0.02 10.79
C ALA A 108 -12.48 0.03 12.19
N THR A 109 -11.83 -1.06 12.60
CA THR A 109 -11.06 -1.12 13.85
C THR A 109 -9.71 -1.77 13.58
N LEU A 110 -8.66 -1.24 14.19
CA LEU A 110 -7.30 -1.78 14.17
C LEU A 110 -6.80 -1.92 15.61
N LYS A 111 -6.57 -3.15 16.07
CA LYS A 111 -6.14 -3.48 17.43
C LYS A 111 -4.99 -4.48 17.38
N THR A 112 -3.75 -4.06 17.60
CA THR A 112 -2.59 -4.93 17.50
C THR A 112 -1.36 -4.40 18.24
N PHE A 113 -0.36 -5.26 18.40
CA PHE A 113 1.00 -4.87 18.75
C PHE A 113 1.90 -5.02 17.51
N LEU A 114 2.77 -4.03 17.31
CA LEU A 114 3.67 -3.94 16.17
C LEU A 114 5.05 -3.51 16.62
N ASP A 115 6.06 -4.31 16.33
CA ASP A 115 7.45 -3.88 16.51
C ASP A 115 7.81 -2.85 15.43
N VAL A 116 8.23 -1.67 15.87
CA VAL A 116 8.74 -0.60 15.01
C VAL A 116 10.23 -0.46 15.21
N TYR A 117 10.97 -0.26 14.13
CA TYR A 117 12.39 0.02 14.17
C TYR A 117 12.63 1.52 14.12
N ASP A 118 13.24 2.07 15.17
CA ASP A 118 13.66 3.46 15.26
C ASP A 118 15.07 3.63 14.67
N ALA A 119 15.16 4.37 13.57
CA ALA A 119 16.40 4.65 12.88
C ALA A 119 17.33 5.60 13.66
N VAL A 120 16.80 6.43 14.57
CA VAL A 120 17.61 7.35 15.38
C VAL A 120 18.36 6.60 16.47
N SER A 121 17.67 5.78 17.26
CA SER A 121 18.30 4.99 18.33
C SER A 121 18.85 3.63 17.89
N GLN A 122 18.56 3.19 16.66
CA GLN A 122 18.92 1.88 16.10
C GLN A 122 18.35 0.71 16.92
N ARG A 123 17.13 0.86 17.45
CA ARG A 123 16.46 -0.14 18.30
C ARG A 123 15.03 -0.39 17.83
N SER A 124 14.55 -1.60 18.10
CA SER A 124 13.14 -1.93 17.96
C SER A 124 12.39 -1.65 19.27
N VAL A 125 11.20 -1.06 19.14
CA VAL A 125 10.27 -0.81 20.25
C VAL A 125 8.89 -1.29 19.81
N THR A 126 8.14 -1.90 20.72
CA THR A 126 6.77 -2.34 20.42
C THR A 126 5.80 -1.17 20.56
N ALA A 127 5.06 -0.89 19.50
CA ALA A 127 3.91 0.01 19.49
C ALA A 127 2.62 -0.77 19.78
N GLU A 128 1.78 -0.24 20.66
CA GLU A 128 0.41 -0.69 20.86
C GLU A 128 -0.53 0.20 20.03
N ILE A 129 -1.36 -0.42 19.20
CA ILE A 129 -2.28 0.28 18.29
C ILE A 129 -3.70 -0.14 18.66
N ASP A 130 -4.55 0.82 19.05
CA ASP A 130 -5.99 0.64 19.22
C ASP A 130 -6.72 1.84 18.61
N ILE A 131 -7.23 1.68 17.40
CA ILE A 131 -7.85 2.75 16.61
C ILE A 131 -9.20 2.30 16.07
N GLU A 132 -10.18 3.20 16.15
CA GLU A 132 -11.48 3.09 15.49
C GLU A 132 -11.62 4.16 14.42
N PHE A 133 -12.05 3.75 13.23
CA PHE A 133 -12.39 4.62 12.10
C PHE A 133 -13.90 4.74 12.00
N VAL A 134 -14.42 5.95 11.96
CA VAL A 134 -15.85 6.23 11.77
C VAL A 134 -16.04 7.08 10.53
N ALA A 135 -16.84 6.59 9.57
CA ALA A 135 -17.13 7.35 8.36
C ALA A 135 -17.95 8.62 8.66
N THR A 136 -17.52 9.74 8.09
CA THR A 136 -18.20 11.04 8.26
C THR A 136 -18.88 11.53 6.98
N GLY A 137 -18.48 11.00 5.82
CA GLY A 137 -18.95 11.45 4.51
C GLY A 137 -19.86 10.47 3.78
N LYS A 138 -20.24 10.84 2.55
CA LYS A 138 -20.81 9.90 1.57
C LYS A 138 -19.68 9.06 0.94
N ALA A 139 -19.99 7.83 0.58
CA ALA A 139 -19.09 7.01 -0.21
C ALA A 139 -18.97 7.59 -1.63
N ILE A 140 -17.74 7.69 -2.15
CA ILE A 140 -17.43 8.20 -3.49
C ILE A 140 -16.87 7.06 -4.31
N ARG A 141 -17.49 6.77 -5.46
CA ARG A 141 -16.99 5.78 -6.40
C ARG A 141 -16.05 6.43 -7.40
N ALA A 142 -14.91 5.79 -7.66
CA ALA A 142 -13.95 6.21 -8.67
C ALA A 142 -13.55 5.03 -9.57
N THR A 143 -13.11 5.35 -10.78
CA THR A 143 -12.54 4.39 -11.74
C THR A 143 -11.24 4.95 -12.27
N ASN A 144 -10.22 4.12 -12.37
CA ASN A 144 -8.93 4.47 -12.93
C ASN A 144 -8.61 3.61 -14.14
N HIS A 145 -8.02 4.24 -15.14
CA HIS A 145 -7.56 3.63 -16.39
C HIS A 145 -6.23 4.26 -16.75
N ALA A 146 -5.16 3.47 -16.66
CA ALA A 146 -3.82 3.93 -17.00
C ALA A 146 -3.20 3.00 -18.05
N HIS A 147 -2.53 3.63 -19.02
CA HIS A 147 -1.82 2.96 -20.10
C HIS A 147 -0.43 3.56 -20.16
N SER A 148 0.59 2.71 -20.26
CA SER A 148 1.97 3.16 -20.39
C SER A 148 2.76 2.19 -21.26
N HIS A 149 3.71 2.74 -22.00
CA HIS A 149 4.50 2.06 -23.01
C HIS A 149 5.98 2.39 -22.81
N PRO A 150 6.66 1.76 -21.83
CA PRO A 150 8.11 1.84 -21.75
C PRO A 150 8.76 1.22 -23.01
N PRO A 151 10.04 1.51 -23.30
CA PRO A 151 10.73 0.98 -24.48
C PRO A 151 10.68 -0.56 -24.61
N GLU A 152 10.56 -1.26 -23.49
CA GLU A 152 10.57 -2.73 -23.39
C GLU A 152 9.18 -3.32 -23.14
N GLY A 153 8.08 -2.63 -23.47
CA GLY A 153 6.76 -3.25 -23.33
C GLY A 153 5.60 -2.31 -23.09
N PHE A 154 4.54 -2.84 -22.47
CA PHE A 154 3.42 -2.03 -22.02
C PHE A 154 2.87 -2.52 -20.68
N PHE A 155 2.30 -1.59 -19.93
CA PHE A 155 1.47 -1.90 -18.78
C PHE A 155 0.11 -1.18 -18.88
N ASN A 156 -0.95 -1.96 -18.67
CA ASN A 156 -2.32 -1.47 -18.64
C ASN A 156 -2.90 -1.75 -17.26
N VAL A 157 -3.36 -0.71 -16.59
CA VAL A 157 -3.99 -0.81 -15.26
C VAL A 157 -5.43 -0.35 -15.37
N ARG A 158 -6.34 -1.16 -14.84
CA ARG A 158 -7.74 -0.78 -14.66
C ARG A 158 -8.16 -1.09 -13.24
N SER A 159 -8.70 -0.10 -12.55
CA SER A 159 -9.30 -0.31 -11.24
C SER A 159 -10.61 0.46 -11.08
N VAL A 160 -11.45 -0.06 -10.20
CA VAL A 160 -12.63 0.61 -9.67
C VAL A 160 -12.54 0.55 -8.15
N GLY A 161 -12.98 1.61 -7.50
CA GLY A 161 -13.00 1.64 -6.05
C GLY A 161 -14.11 2.52 -5.51
N VAL A 162 -14.32 2.38 -4.21
CA VAL A 162 -15.17 3.23 -3.40
C VAL A 162 -14.31 3.75 -2.25
N GLY A 163 -14.25 5.06 -2.07
CA GLY A 163 -13.57 5.71 -0.96
C GLY A 163 -14.57 6.41 -0.05
N ARG A 164 -14.21 6.61 1.20
CA ARG A 164 -15.03 7.34 2.18
C ARG A 164 -14.16 8.01 3.23
N VAL A 165 -14.38 9.31 3.40
CA VAL A 165 -13.76 10.08 4.48
C VAL A 165 -14.23 9.57 5.83
N ALA A 166 -13.28 9.47 6.75
CA ALA A 166 -13.47 9.00 8.10
C ALA A 166 -12.83 9.97 9.11
N VAL A 167 -13.07 9.71 10.38
CA VAL A 167 -12.28 10.21 11.50
C VAL A 167 -11.76 8.99 12.23
N ALA A 168 -10.47 8.97 12.54
CA ALA A 168 -9.84 7.93 13.33
C ALA A 168 -9.60 8.43 14.76
N THR A 169 -10.06 7.66 15.74
CA THR A 169 -9.91 7.95 17.17
C THR A 169 -9.32 6.74 17.88
N GLY A 170 -8.57 6.95 18.94
CA GLY A 170 -7.93 5.87 19.68
C GLY A 170 -6.53 6.26 20.14
N SER A 171 -5.66 5.27 20.28
CA SER A 171 -4.30 5.49 20.76
C SER A 171 -3.29 4.66 19.97
N ILE A 172 -2.17 5.30 19.64
CA ILE A 172 -0.93 4.64 19.27
C ILE A 172 0.07 4.92 20.39
N ILE A 173 0.37 3.90 21.18
CA ILE A 173 1.26 4.03 22.34
C ILE A 173 2.63 3.47 21.99
N LEU A 174 3.68 4.28 22.14
CA LEU A 174 5.07 3.87 21.95
C LEU A 174 5.88 4.22 23.19
N GLY A 175 6.55 3.24 23.80
CA GLY A 175 7.34 3.49 25.01
C GLY A 175 6.54 4.00 26.22
N GLY A 176 5.21 3.81 26.23
CA GLY A 176 4.31 4.29 27.27
C GLY A 176 3.70 5.68 27.00
N GLU A 177 4.05 6.34 25.89
CA GLU A 177 3.49 7.63 25.49
C GLU A 177 2.43 7.45 24.40
N ASN A 178 1.28 8.13 24.53
CA ASN A 178 0.26 8.14 23.49
C ASN A 178 0.56 9.23 22.45
N LEU A 179 0.86 8.81 21.23
CA LEU A 179 1.23 9.70 20.12
C LEU A 179 0.01 10.26 19.36
N THR A 180 -1.21 9.81 19.69
CA THR A 180 -2.45 10.23 19.03
C THR A 180 -3.53 10.62 20.05
N PRO A 181 -3.29 11.62 20.92
CA PRO A 181 -4.26 12.00 21.95
C PRO A 181 -5.56 12.58 21.40
N GLU A 182 -5.50 13.17 20.20
CA GLU A 182 -6.63 13.79 19.50
C GLU A 182 -7.06 12.94 18.29
N PRO A 183 -8.29 13.14 17.78
CA PRO A 183 -8.72 12.55 16.52
C PRO A 183 -7.77 12.91 15.36
N SER A 184 -7.68 12.02 14.37
CA SER A 184 -6.85 12.20 13.18
C SER A 184 -7.15 13.49 12.41
N ASP A 185 -6.12 14.16 11.91
CA ASP A 185 -6.27 15.28 10.95
C ASP A 185 -6.86 14.81 9.62
N PHE A 186 -6.54 13.57 9.26
CA PHE A 186 -7.00 12.93 8.05
C PHE A 186 -7.21 11.44 8.30
N ALA A 187 -8.34 10.92 7.84
CA ALA A 187 -8.59 9.51 7.79
C ALA A 187 -9.52 9.16 6.63
N ASP A 188 -9.24 8.04 5.97
CA ASP A 188 -10.03 7.54 4.86
C ASP A 188 -10.14 6.02 4.93
N MET A 189 -11.22 5.49 4.37
CA MET A 189 -11.42 4.08 4.10
C MET A 189 -11.68 3.86 2.61
N TYR A 190 -11.09 2.80 2.06
CA TYR A 190 -11.25 2.45 0.65
C TYR A 190 -11.59 0.96 0.48
N GLU A 191 -12.30 0.68 -0.60
CA GLU A 191 -12.44 -0.63 -1.22
C GLU A 191 -12.03 -0.47 -2.68
N TRP A 192 -11.24 -1.40 -3.20
CA TRP A 192 -10.84 -1.38 -4.60
C TRP A 192 -10.80 -2.77 -5.19
N SER A 193 -10.99 -2.84 -6.51
CA SER A 193 -10.71 -4.02 -7.31
C SER A 193 -10.13 -3.60 -8.65
N GLY A 194 -9.24 -4.42 -9.19
CA GLY A 194 -8.59 -4.09 -10.44
C GLY A 194 -7.77 -5.22 -11.01
N PHE A 195 -7.16 -4.91 -12.15
CA PHE A 195 -6.16 -5.77 -12.76
C PHE A 195 -5.10 -4.93 -13.46
N GLN A 196 -3.93 -5.54 -13.56
CA GLN A 196 -2.81 -5.06 -14.33
C GLN A 196 -2.44 -6.12 -15.37
N VAL A 197 -2.23 -5.69 -16.61
CA VAL A 197 -1.63 -6.51 -17.67
C VAL A 197 -0.27 -5.92 -17.98
N ALA A 198 0.77 -6.75 -17.87
CA ALA A 198 2.13 -6.40 -18.25
C ALA A 198 2.58 -7.31 -19.38
N ASN A 199 3.20 -6.73 -20.40
CA ASN A 199 3.92 -7.51 -21.42
C ASN A 199 5.32 -6.91 -21.57
N PRO A 200 6.38 -7.69 -21.24
CA PRO A 200 7.76 -7.29 -21.48
C PRO A 200 8.16 -7.40 -22.96
#